data_AF-A0A2I1EU55-F1
#
_entry.id   AF-A0A2I1EU55-F1
#
_cell.length_a   1.000
_cell.length_b   1.000
_cell.length_c   1.000
_cell.angle_alpha   90.00
_cell.angle_beta   90.00
_cell.angle_gamma   90.00
#
_symmetry.space_group_name_H-M   'P 1'
#
loop_
_entity.id
_entity.type
_entity.pdbx_description
1 polymer ?
#
loop_
_entity_poly.entity_id
_entity_poly.type
_entity_poly.pdbx_seq_one_letter_code
_entity_poly.pdbx_strand_id
1 'polypeptide(L)'
;MDFAAAVICEINDRFPHRPILSAMKIMNPIEWPKNKESLNDYGEKELEELIGIYGVANAPNYLMPIIDADAIRDEWDNFKAIILANYENLPIDDLLPLLFQYHTDIYPNILILISIFYSIPFSSVDCEKGFSRQNLIKTDIRNQLNNDSLHMLMMVGLHNVNVMEFDFNNALKIWYQSCKRRIK
;
A
#
# COMPACT_ATOMS: atom_id res chain seq x y z
N MET A 1 29.12 5.82 22.84
CA MET A 1 27.93 6.52 22.32
C MET A 1 27.90 6.61 20.80
N ASP A 2 28.99 6.27 20.11
CA ASP A 2 29.13 6.49 18.66
C ASP A 2 28.35 5.52 17.77
N PHE A 3 28.17 4.25 18.18
CA PHE A 3 27.42 3.28 17.38
C PHE A 3 25.94 3.62 17.24
N ALA A 4 25.29 4.01 18.35
CA ALA A 4 23.88 4.41 18.33
C ALA A 4 23.67 5.66 17.46
N ALA A 5 24.59 6.63 17.53
CA ALA A 5 24.56 7.83 16.69
C ALA A 5 24.74 7.48 15.20
N ALA A 6 25.67 6.60 14.87
CA ALA A 6 25.88 6.13 13.50
C ALA A 6 24.65 5.40 12.94
N VAL A 7 24.05 4.51 13.73
CA VAL A 7 22.80 3.81 13.34
C VAL A 7 21.66 4.81 13.13
N ILE A 8 21.51 5.82 13.99
CA ILE A 8 20.48 6.86 13.82
C ILE A 8 20.71 7.64 12.52
N CYS A 9 21.96 7.99 12.22
CA CYS A 9 22.33 8.70 10.99
C CYS A 9 21.97 7.87 9.75
N GLU A 10 22.40 6.61 9.70
CA GLU A 10 22.09 5.69 8.60
C GLU A 10 20.58 5.49 8.40
N ILE A 11 19.79 5.37 9.48
CA ILE A 11 18.34 5.22 9.34
C ILE A 11 17.71 6.55 8.85
N ASN A 12 18.23 7.70 9.26
CA ASN A 12 17.75 9.00 8.76
C ASN A 12 18.11 9.21 7.29
N ASP A 13 19.32 8.85 6.87
CA ASP A 13 19.77 8.95 5.48
C ASP A 13 19.00 7.97 4.57
N ARG A 14 18.69 6.78 5.10
CA ARG A 14 17.91 5.76 4.37
C ARG A 14 16.43 6.09 4.29
N PHE A 15 15.89 6.77 5.31
CA PHE A 15 14.48 7.17 5.38
C PHE A 15 14.37 8.68 5.65
N PRO A 16 14.77 9.54 4.70
CA PRO A 16 14.76 10.99 4.89
C PRO A 16 13.34 11.55 5.01
N HIS A 17 12.34 10.77 4.59
CA HIS A 17 10.94 11.15 4.46
C HIS A 17 10.04 10.58 5.57
N ARG A 18 10.56 10.29 6.78
CA ARG A 18 9.70 9.88 7.91
C ARG A 18 8.52 10.80 8.22
N PRO A 19 8.62 12.14 8.06
CA PRO A 19 7.48 13.03 8.26
C PRO A 19 6.27 12.67 7.40
N ILE A 20 6.47 12.12 6.19
CA ILE A 20 5.39 11.70 5.30
C ILE A 20 4.51 10.64 5.94
N LEU A 21 5.12 9.60 6.53
CA LEU A 21 4.37 8.53 7.20
C LEU A 21 3.62 9.05 8.42
N SER A 22 4.14 10.10 9.07
CA SER A 22 3.45 10.77 10.16
C SER A 22 2.25 11.57 9.65
N ALA A 23 2.43 12.34 8.58
CA ALA A 23 1.38 13.14 7.97
C ALA A 23 0.25 12.27 7.39
N MET A 24 0.58 11.14 6.78
CA MET A 24 -0.42 10.22 6.22
C MET A 24 -1.33 9.56 7.29
N LYS A 25 -1.01 9.64 8.58
CA LYS A 25 -1.90 9.14 9.65
C LYS A 25 -3.27 9.81 9.65
N ILE A 26 -3.38 11.03 9.12
CA ILE A 26 -4.68 11.69 8.96
C ILE A 26 -5.63 10.88 8.07
N MET A 27 -5.14 9.96 7.24
CA MET A 27 -5.95 9.08 6.41
C MET A 27 -6.57 7.90 7.17
N ASN A 28 -6.38 7.78 8.49
CA ASN A 28 -7.00 6.77 9.33
C ASN A 28 -8.18 7.35 10.15
N PRO A 29 -9.43 7.17 9.72
CA PRO A 29 -10.60 7.73 10.40
C PRO A 29 -10.83 7.25 11.83
N ILE A 30 -10.24 6.12 12.21
CA ILE A 30 -10.35 5.58 13.58
C ILE A 30 -9.65 6.51 14.59
N GLU A 31 -8.61 7.22 14.16
CA GLU A 31 -7.83 8.13 15.01
C GLU A 31 -8.41 9.56 15.06
N TRP A 32 -9.50 9.82 14.34
CA TRP A 32 -10.06 11.16 14.24
C TRP A 32 -10.78 11.61 15.51
N PRO A 33 -10.78 12.92 15.80
CA PRO A 33 -11.61 13.48 16.85
C PRO A 33 -13.10 13.22 16.58
N LYS A 34 -13.81 12.71 17.59
CA LYS A 34 -15.26 12.47 17.50
C LYS A 34 -16.11 13.74 17.65
N ASN A 35 -15.52 14.81 18.17
CA ASN A 35 -16.17 16.10 18.34
C ASN A 35 -16.04 16.95 17.07
N LYS A 36 -17.15 17.54 16.63
CA LYS A 36 -17.18 18.33 15.38
C LYS A 36 -16.23 19.53 15.40
N GLU A 37 -16.09 20.19 16.55
CA GLU A 37 -15.24 21.37 16.68
C GLU A 37 -13.76 21.04 16.46
N SER A 38 -13.25 19.95 17.04
CA SER A 38 -11.84 19.58 16.83
C SER A 38 -11.61 18.82 15.53
N LEU A 39 -12.65 18.25 14.92
CA LEU A 39 -12.55 17.64 13.60
C LEU A 39 -12.37 18.69 12.50
N ASN A 40 -12.96 19.88 12.66
CA ASN A 40 -12.88 20.93 11.65
C ASN A 40 -11.44 21.29 11.29
N ASP A 41 -10.59 21.47 12.31
CA ASP A 41 -9.19 21.87 12.12
C ASP A 41 -8.23 20.67 12.13
N TYR A 42 -8.76 19.44 12.09
CA TYR A 42 -7.94 18.23 12.19
C TYR A 42 -7.18 17.96 10.89
N GLY A 43 -5.87 17.74 11.04
CA GLY A 43 -5.02 17.26 9.95
C GLY A 43 -4.64 18.32 8.91
N GLU A 44 -4.99 19.59 9.11
CA GLU A 44 -4.70 20.67 8.14
C GLU A 44 -3.20 20.82 7.88
N LYS A 45 -2.40 20.79 8.95
CA LYS A 45 -0.94 20.91 8.82
C LYS A 45 -0.36 19.72 8.07
N GLU A 46 -0.77 18.52 8.44
CA GLU A 46 -0.35 17.27 7.80
C GLU A 46 -0.79 17.23 6.33
N LEU A 47 -1.98 17.74 6.00
CA LEU A 47 -2.46 17.85 4.64
C LEU A 47 -1.55 18.78 3.82
N GLU A 48 -1.17 19.94 4.35
CA GLU A 48 -0.22 20.84 3.68
C GLU A 48 1.16 20.20 3.47
N GLU A 49 1.63 19.38 4.42
CA GLU A 49 2.85 18.59 4.22
C GLU A 49 2.71 17.59 3.06
N LEU A 50 1.55 16.92 2.93
CA LEU A 50 1.28 16.00 1.82
C LEU A 50 1.12 16.74 0.48
N ILE A 51 0.50 17.91 0.47
CA ILE A 51 0.40 18.79 -0.71
C ILE A 51 1.79 19.24 -1.16
N GLY A 52 2.67 19.63 -0.23
CA GLY A 52 4.04 20.04 -0.55
C GLY A 52 4.85 18.94 -1.25
N ILE A 53 4.46 17.68 -1.08
CA ILE A 53 5.15 16.52 -1.63
C ILE A 53 4.47 16.06 -2.91
N TYR A 54 3.17 15.77 -2.85
CA TYR A 54 2.43 15.17 -3.95
C TYR A 54 1.74 16.19 -4.87
N GLY A 55 1.55 17.42 -4.41
CA GLY A 55 0.94 18.52 -5.17
C GLY A 55 1.91 19.32 -6.03
N VAL A 56 3.20 18.97 -6.04
CA VAL A 56 4.23 19.63 -6.86
C VAL A 56 4.98 18.58 -7.67
N ALA A 57 5.36 18.90 -8.91
CA ALA A 57 6.20 18.01 -9.71
C ALA A 57 7.56 17.75 -9.03
N ASN A 58 8.02 16.50 -9.06
CA ASN A 58 9.24 16.07 -8.37
C ASN A 58 10.08 15.17 -9.28
N ALA A 59 10.81 15.77 -10.22
CA ALA A 59 11.70 15.03 -11.10
C ALA A 59 12.94 14.52 -10.33
N PRO A 60 13.41 13.28 -10.57
CA PRO A 60 13.00 12.36 -11.64
C PRO A 60 11.83 11.43 -11.28
N ASN A 61 11.28 11.51 -10.06
CA ASN A 61 10.30 10.56 -9.55
C ASN A 61 8.95 10.65 -10.28
N TYR A 62 8.40 11.85 -10.42
CA TYR A 62 7.15 12.13 -11.14
C TYR A 62 7.19 13.53 -11.76
N LEU A 63 6.86 13.60 -13.06
CA LEU A 63 7.02 14.80 -13.87
C LEU A 63 5.88 15.82 -13.70
N MET A 64 4.80 15.43 -13.05
CA MET A 64 3.60 16.23 -12.80
C MET A 64 3.10 15.98 -11.39
N PRO A 65 2.40 16.94 -10.76
CA PRO A 65 1.72 16.71 -9.50
C PRO A 65 0.85 15.45 -9.54
N ILE A 66 0.90 14.67 -8.47
CA ILE A 66 0.08 13.47 -8.30
C ILE A 66 -1.34 13.85 -7.84
N ILE A 67 -1.45 14.93 -7.09
CA ILE A 67 -2.71 15.50 -6.62
C ILE A 67 -2.83 16.98 -7.00
N ASP A 68 -4.05 17.46 -7.11
CA ASP A 68 -4.37 18.88 -7.21
C ASP A 68 -4.40 19.51 -5.82
N ALA A 69 -3.49 20.47 -5.59
CA ALA A 69 -3.29 21.14 -4.31
C ALA A 69 -4.50 21.99 -3.88
N ASP A 70 -5.22 22.59 -4.83
CA ASP A 70 -6.33 23.48 -4.50
C ASP A 70 -7.60 22.66 -4.30
N ALA A 71 -7.85 21.68 -5.18
CA ALA A 71 -9.03 20.82 -5.05
C ALA A 71 -9.01 19.97 -3.78
N ILE A 72 -7.86 19.44 -3.36
CA ILE A 72 -7.80 18.56 -2.20
C ILE A 72 -8.16 19.26 -0.88
N ARG A 73 -7.90 20.58 -0.76
CA ARG A 73 -8.28 21.35 0.43
C ARG A 73 -9.80 21.40 0.58
N ASP A 74 -10.50 21.68 -0.52
CA ASP A 74 -11.97 21.67 -0.54
C ASP A 74 -12.54 20.26 -0.35
N GLU A 75 -11.88 19.24 -0.91
CA GLU A 75 -12.26 17.84 -0.71
C GLU A 75 -12.15 17.44 0.77
N TRP A 76 -11.09 17.86 1.48
CA TRP A 76 -10.76 17.40 2.83
C TRP A 76 -11.84 17.74 3.85
N ASP A 77 -12.31 18.99 3.84
CA ASP A 77 -13.36 19.42 4.77
C ASP A 77 -14.66 18.66 4.59
N ASN A 78 -15.06 18.45 3.34
CA ASN A 78 -16.28 17.71 3.02
C ASN A 78 -16.14 16.21 3.31
N PHE A 79 -14.97 15.64 3.03
CA PHE A 79 -14.65 14.24 3.28
C PHE A 79 -14.73 13.92 4.77
N LYS A 80 -14.13 14.76 5.63
CA LYS A 80 -14.20 14.61 7.09
C LYS A 80 -15.65 14.47 7.58
N ALA A 81 -16.53 15.32 7.08
CA ALA A 81 -17.95 15.32 7.43
C ALA A 81 -18.70 14.05 6.96
N ILE A 82 -18.44 13.59 5.73
CA ILE A 82 -19.09 12.39 5.16
C ILE A 82 -18.68 11.13 5.91
N ILE A 83 -17.39 10.98 6.24
CA ILE A 83 -16.87 9.84 6.99
C ILE A 83 -17.51 9.78 8.38
N LEU A 84 -17.55 10.89 9.11
CA LEU A 84 -18.17 10.94 10.43
C LEU A 84 -19.68 10.62 10.37
N ALA A 85 -20.38 11.10 9.34
CA ALA A 85 -21.83 10.94 9.25
C ALA A 85 -22.28 9.53 8.81
N ASN A 86 -21.53 8.86 7.93
CA ASN A 86 -22.01 7.65 7.25
C ASN A 86 -21.21 6.40 7.56
N TYR A 87 -19.98 6.54 8.06
CA TYR A 87 -19.03 5.43 8.19
C TYR A 87 -18.39 5.36 9.58
N GLU A 88 -19.01 5.99 10.58
CA GLU A 88 -18.50 5.99 11.95
C GLU A 88 -18.34 4.56 12.47
N ASN A 89 -17.16 4.26 13.04
CA ASN A 89 -16.81 2.95 13.63
C ASN A 89 -16.76 1.77 12.63
N LEU A 90 -16.77 2.03 11.32
CA LEU A 90 -16.55 0.98 10.33
C LEU A 90 -15.05 0.59 10.30
N PRO A 91 -14.71 -0.71 10.36
CA PRO A 91 -13.33 -1.16 10.19
C PRO A 91 -12.77 -0.70 8.84
N ILE A 92 -11.47 -0.45 8.79
CA ILE A 92 -10.83 0.08 7.59
C ILE A 92 -10.95 -0.87 6.38
N ASP A 93 -10.92 -2.18 6.63
CA ASP A 93 -11.05 -3.22 5.59
C ASP A 93 -12.43 -3.20 4.91
N ASP A 94 -13.46 -2.77 5.63
CA ASP A 94 -14.81 -2.61 5.11
C ASP A 94 -15.04 -1.20 4.53
N LEU A 95 -14.37 -0.20 5.10
CA LEU A 95 -14.48 1.21 4.68
C LEU A 95 -13.86 1.45 3.31
N LEU A 96 -12.61 1.00 3.09
CA LEU A 96 -11.88 1.29 1.87
C LEU A 96 -12.64 0.89 0.60
N PRO A 97 -13.20 -0.33 0.48
CA PRO A 97 -13.99 -0.70 -0.69
C PRO A 97 -15.18 0.24 -0.96
N LEU A 98 -15.87 0.69 0.09
CA LEU A 98 -16.99 1.61 -0.04
C LEU A 98 -16.55 3.00 -0.50
N LEU A 99 -15.40 3.49 -0.02
CA LEU A 99 -14.84 4.76 -0.46
C LEU A 99 -14.48 4.72 -1.96
N PHE A 100 -13.75 3.70 -2.39
CA PHE A 100 -13.40 3.56 -3.81
C PHE A 100 -14.61 3.30 -4.70
N GLN A 101 -15.67 2.67 -4.18
CA GLN A 101 -16.89 2.40 -4.96
C GLN A 101 -17.76 3.64 -5.15
N TYR A 102 -17.95 4.46 -4.11
CA TYR A 102 -18.98 5.51 -4.10
C TYR A 102 -18.44 6.94 -4.15
N HIS A 103 -17.15 7.14 -3.84
CA HIS A 103 -16.61 8.48 -3.60
C HIS A 103 -15.43 8.86 -4.49
N THR A 104 -15.00 7.99 -5.41
CA THR A 104 -13.86 8.25 -6.30
C THR A 104 -14.04 9.49 -7.17
N ASP A 105 -15.25 9.73 -7.67
CA ASP A 105 -15.53 10.89 -8.52
C ASP A 105 -15.67 12.20 -7.72
N ILE A 106 -15.91 12.09 -6.40
CA ILE A 106 -16.19 13.23 -5.51
C ILE A 106 -14.91 13.69 -4.79
N TYR A 107 -14.08 12.73 -4.35
CA TYR A 107 -12.83 12.98 -3.61
C TYR A 107 -11.63 12.30 -4.28
N PRO A 108 -11.36 12.56 -5.57
CA PRO A 108 -10.33 11.87 -6.32
C PRO A 108 -8.93 12.07 -5.71
N ASN A 109 -8.60 13.26 -5.21
CA ASN A 109 -7.27 13.55 -4.68
C ASN A 109 -7.05 12.87 -3.33
N ILE A 110 -8.06 12.86 -2.47
CA ILE A 110 -8.00 12.13 -1.20
C ILE A 110 -7.85 10.63 -1.43
N LEU A 111 -8.63 10.04 -2.35
CA LEU A 111 -8.53 8.60 -2.61
C LEU A 111 -7.18 8.21 -3.23
N ILE A 112 -6.56 9.10 -4.01
CA ILE A 112 -5.17 8.92 -4.45
C ILE A 112 -4.23 8.87 -3.25
N LEU A 113 -4.32 9.80 -2.29
CA LEU A 113 -3.48 9.77 -1.09
C LEU A 113 -3.71 8.51 -0.23
N ILE A 114 -4.97 8.10 -0.06
CA ILE A 114 -5.33 6.85 0.62
C ILE A 114 -4.69 5.66 -0.10
N SER A 115 -4.78 5.60 -1.43
CA SER A 115 -4.19 4.50 -2.21
C SER A 115 -2.67 4.41 -2.03
N ILE A 116 -1.98 5.56 -1.96
CA ILE A 116 -0.54 5.61 -1.70
C ILE A 116 -0.25 5.11 -0.29
N PHE A 117 -0.96 5.62 0.71
CA PHE A 117 -0.75 5.25 2.11
C PHE A 117 -0.95 3.75 2.35
N TYR A 118 -2.04 3.17 1.85
CA TYR A 118 -2.35 1.74 2.01
C TYR A 118 -1.53 0.82 1.09
N SER A 119 -0.78 1.38 0.13
CA SER A 119 0.20 0.61 -0.66
C SER A 119 1.52 0.40 0.10
N ILE A 120 1.75 1.13 1.20
CA ILE A 120 2.97 1.01 2.01
C ILE A 120 2.79 -0.15 3.00
N PRO A 121 3.64 -1.18 2.98
CA PRO A 121 3.56 -2.26 3.95
C PRO A 121 3.98 -1.78 5.34
N PHE A 122 3.04 -1.78 6.29
CA PHE A 122 3.29 -1.33 7.68
C PHE A 122 3.96 -2.38 8.57
N SER A 123 4.06 -3.64 8.12
CA SER A 123 4.63 -4.72 8.93
C SER A 123 5.55 -5.62 8.13
N SER A 124 6.54 -6.20 8.81
CA SER A 124 7.38 -7.28 8.27
C SER A 124 6.68 -8.63 8.23
N VAL A 125 5.44 -8.73 8.71
CA VAL A 125 4.73 -10.02 8.87
C VAL A 125 4.61 -10.74 7.53
N ASP A 126 4.31 -10.04 6.45
CA ASP A 126 4.23 -10.69 5.13
C ASP A 126 5.61 -11.09 4.58
N CYS A 127 6.66 -10.33 4.90
CA CYS A 127 8.04 -10.73 4.62
C CYS A 127 8.41 -12.00 5.40
N GLU A 128 8.05 -12.08 6.69
CA GLU A 128 8.28 -13.25 7.56
C GLU A 128 7.52 -14.48 7.08
N LYS A 129 6.27 -14.31 6.61
CA LYS A 129 5.52 -15.37 5.92
C LYS A 129 6.25 -15.81 4.65
N GLY A 130 6.77 -14.86 3.87
CA GLY A 130 7.60 -15.10 2.69
C GLY A 130 8.82 -15.97 3.00
N PHE A 131 9.60 -15.59 4.01
CA PHE A 131 10.77 -16.36 4.45
C PHE A 131 10.38 -17.74 5.00
N SER A 132 9.29 -17.82 5.76
CA SER A 132 8.77 -19.09 6.27
C SER A 132 8.39 -20.03 5.12
N ARG A 133 7.70 -19.54 4.08
CA ARG A 133 7.40 -20.33 2.87
C ARG A 133 8.67 -20.69 2.11
N GLN A 134 9.63 -19.76 2.00
CA GLN A 134 10.91 -20.02 1.36
C GLN A 134 11.65 -21.17 2.04
N ASN A 135 11.70 -21.20 3.38
CA ASN A 135 12.34 -22.27 4.15
C ASN A 135 11.66 -23.63 3.99
N LEU A 136 10.35 -23.67 3.71
CA LEU A 136 9.64 -24.90 3.38
C LEU A 136 9.95 -25.40 1.95
N ILE A 137 10.20 -24.47 1.02
CA ILE A 137 10.54 -24.80 -0.37
C ILE A 137 12.03 -25.19 -0.50
N LYS A 138 12.92 -24.43 0.14
CA LYS A 138 14.36 -24.66 0.22
C LYS A 138 14.70 -25.36 1.52
N THR A 139 14.67 -26.69 1.47
CA THR A 139 15.15 -27.55 2.55
C THR A 139 16.63 -27.86 2.38
N ASP A 140 17.26 -28.45 3.40
CA ASP A 140 18.67 -28.85 3.37
C ASP A 140 19.03 -29.74 2.17
N ILE A 141 18.07 -30.58 1.74
CA ILE A 141 18.22 -31.51 0.61
C ILE A 141 17.86 -30.82 -0.73
N ARG A 142 17.07 -29.73 -0.69
CA ARG A 142 16.58 -28.99 -1.86
C ARG A 142 17.09 -27.54 -1.87
N ASN A 143 18.39 -27.34 -1.65
CA ASN A 143 18.99 -26.01 -1.57
C ASN A 143 19.46 -25.43 -2.93
N GLN A 144 19.61 -26.26 -3.98
CA GLN A 144 20.13 -25.86 -5.30
C GLN A 144 19.07 -25.35 -6.29
N LEU A 145 17.92 -24.85 -5.82
CA LEU A 145 16.94 -24.23 -6.71
C LEU A 145 17.49 -22.92 -7.29
N ASN A 146 17.38 -22.77 -8.61
CA ASN A 146 17.62 -21.48 -9.26
C ASN A 146 16.56 -20.45 -8.85
N ASN A 147 16.88 -19.17 -9.04
CA ASN A 147 16.03 -18.07 -8.57
C ASN A 147 14.65 -18.07 -9.22
N ASP A 148 14.55 -18.40 -10.51
CA ASP A 148 13.27 -18.43 -11.23
C ASP A 148 12.34 -19.52 -10.69
N SER A 149 12.87 -20.72 -10.47
CA SER A 149 12.10 -21.85 -9.92
C SER A 149 11.68 -21.56 -8.48
N LEU A 150 12.57 -20.97 -7.68
CA LEU A 150 12.25 -20.57 -6.32
C LEU A 150 11.15 -19.52 -6.31
N HIS A 151 11.27 -18.49 -7.15
CA HIS A 151 10.28 -17.43 -7.27
C HIS A 151 8.90 -18.00 -7.66
N MET A 152 8.84 -18.85 -8.69
CA MET A 152 7.58 -19.49 -9.09
C MET A 152 6.95 -20.33 -7.97
N LEU A 153 7.75 -21.12 -7.26
CA LEU A 153 7.26 -21.93 -6.13
C LEU A 153 6.80 -21.06 -4.97
N MET A 154 7.50 -19.96 -4.68
CA MET A 154 7.08 -19.00 -3.66
C MET A 154 5.77 -18.31 -4.05
N MET A 155 5.60 -17.91 -5.32
CA MET A 155 4.34 -17.35 -5.82
C MET A 155 3.19 -18.33 -5.63
N VAL A 156 3.35 -19.59 -6.04
CA VAL A 156 2.33 -20.64 -5.82
C VAL A 156 2.08 -20.88 -4.33
N GLY A 157 3.12 -20.89 -3.50
CA GLY A 157 3.00 -21.16 -2.07
C GLY A 157 2.43 -20.00 -1.23
N LEU A 158 2.54 -18.76 -1.72
CA LEU A 158 2.02 -17.56 -1.06
C LEU A 158 0.58 -17.25 -1.52
N HIS A 159 0.29 -17.43 -2.81
CA HIS A 159 -1.06 -17.31 -3.33
C HIS A 159 -1.82 -18.60 -3.07
N ASN A 160 -2.46 -18.68 -1.90
CA ASN A 160 -3.24 -19.82 -1.47
C ASN A 160 -4.56 -19.92 -2.25
N VAL A 161 -4.50 -20.23 -3.54
CA VAL A 161 -5.69 -20.58 -4.30
C VAL A 161 -6.15 -21.94 -3.80
N ASN A 162 -7.40 -22.02 -3.36
CA ASN A 162 -8.00 -23.29 -2.97
C ASN A 162 -7.88 -24.27 -4.15
N VAL A 163 -7.25 -25.42 -3.91
CA VAL A 163 -7.04 -26.46 -4.92
C VAL A 163 -8.38 -26.87 -5.56
N MET A 164 -9.49 -26.80 -4.82
CA MET A 164 -10.82 -27.12 -5.32
C MET A 164 -11.41 -26.04 -6.24
N GLU A 165 -10.95 -24.81 -6.14
CA GLU A 165 -11.39 -23.67 -6.97
C GLU A 165 -10.46 -23.42 -8.16
N PHE A 166 -9.28 -24.05 -8.18
CA PHE A 166 -8.32 -23.89 -9.26
C PHE A 166 -8.74 -24.64 -10.52
N ASP A 167 -8.87 -23.91 -11.64
CA ASP A 167 -9.19 -24.51 -12.94
C ASP A 167 -7.95 -25.15 -13.58
N PHE A 168 -7.72 -26.43 -13.25
CA PHE A 168 -6.66 -27.24 -13.84
C PHE A 168 -6.78 -27.39 -15.36
N ASN A 169 -7.99 -27.37 -15.93
CA ASN A 169 -8.19 -27.53 -17.37
C ASN A 169 -7.69 -26.29 -18.11
N ASN A 170 -7.98 -25.09 -17.58
CA ASN A 170 -7.44 -23.86 -18.13
C ASN A 170 -5.91 -23.79 -18.00
N ALA A 171 -5.37 -24.18 -16.84
CA ALA A 171 -3.92 -24.23 -16.63
C ALA A 171 -3.22 -25.18 -17.62
N LEU A 172 -3.78 -26.38 -17.86
CA LEU A 172 -3.28 -27.32 -18.86
C LEU A 172 -3.32 -26.74 -20.27
N LYS A 173 -4.42 -26.06 -20.64
CA LYS A 173 -4.56 -25.42 -21.95
C LYS A 173 -3.49 -24.35 -22.17
N ILE A 174 -3.25 -23.48 -21.17
CA ILE A 174 -2.19 -22.46 -21.20
C ILE A 174 -0.82 -23.13 -21.32
N TRP A 175 -0.56 -24.18 -20.53
CA TRP A 175 0.70 -24.92 -20.60
C TRP A 175 0.96 -25.51 -21.98
N TYR A 176 -0.02 -26.21 -22.57
CA TYR A 176 0.09 -26.75 -23.93
C TYR A 176 0.35 -25.67 -24.99
N GLN A 177 -0.27 -24.49 -24.86
CA GLN A 177 -0.05 -23.37 -25.77
C GLN A 177 1.33 -22.71 -25.59
N SER A 178 1.86 -22.70 -24.37
CA SER A 178 3.20 -22.17 -24.06
C SER A 178 4.34 -23.08 -24.54
N CYS A 179 4.07 -24.38 -24.70
CA CYS A 179 4.96 -25.33 -25.34
C CYS A 179 4.96 -25.17 -26.87
N LYS A 180 5.44 -24.03 -27.39
CA LYS A 180 5.91 -23.96 -28.78
C LYS A 180 7.08 -24.94 -28.90
N ARG A 181 6.84 -26.10 -29.52
CA ARG A 181 7.91 -27.01 -29.93
C ARG A 181 8.94 -26.18 -30.71
N ARG A 182 10.19 -26.16 -30.25
CA ARG A 182 11.33 -25.75 -31.09
C ARG A 182 11.29 -26.68 -32.30
N ILE A 183 10.73 -26.20 -33.40
CA ILE A 183 10.87 -26.85 -34.70
C ILE A 183 12.35 -26.75 -35.02
N LYS A 184 13.03 -27.90 -35.03
CA LYS A 184 14.40 -28.03 -35.52
C LYS A 184 14.39 -27.93 -37.05
#